data_AF-A0A5E8AE50-F1
#
_entry.id   AF-A0A5E8AE50-F1
#
_cell.length_a   1.000
_cell.length_b   1.000
_cell.length_c   1.000
_cell.angle_alpha   90.00
_cell.angle_beta   90.00
_cell.angle_gamma   90.00
#
_symmetry.space_group_name_H-M   'P 1'
#
loop_
_entity.id
_entity.type
_entity.pdbx_description
1 polymer ?
#
loop_
_entity_poly.entity_id
_entity_poly.type
_entity_poly.pdbx_seq_one_letter_code
_entity_poly.pdbx_strand_id
1 'polypeptide(L)' 'MGWETKENYITFEMVSFTKDKIELKGLVFEQKSDSQMEIRLRLKTGDKIETETFQMKRAN' A
#
# COMPACT_ATOMS: atom_id res chain seq x y z
N MET A 1 16.15 -23.35 -22.30
CA MET A 1 14.79 -23.34 -21.72
C MET A 1 14.75 -22.17 -20.75
N GLY A 2 14.29 -21.00 -21.21
CA GLY A 2 14.23 -19.80 -20.40
C GLY A 2 13.08 -19.92 -19.42
N TRP A 3 13.38 -19.94 -18.13
CA TRP A 3 12.36 -19.93 -17.09
C TRP A 3 11.82 -18.51 -17.02
N GLU A 4 10.69 -18.28 -17.69
CA GLU A 4 9.90 -17.07 -17.49
C GLU A 4 9.30 -17.14 -16.09
N THR A 5 9.91 -16.41 -15.15
CA THR A 5 9.32 -16.18 -13.83
C THR A 5 8.02 -15.42 -14.06
N LYS A 6 6.87 -16.11 -14.04
CA LYS A 6 5.56 -15.46 -14.05
C LYS A 6 5.49 -14.53 -12.84
N GLU A 7 5.60 -13.23 -13.07
CA GLU A 7 5.36 -12.21 -12.06
C GLU A 7 3.91 -12.35 -11.58
N ASN A 8 3.73 -12.84 -10.34
CA ASN A 8 2.42 -12.88 -9.70
C ASN A 8 2.10 -11.50 -9.14
N TYR A 9 1.36 -10.70 -9.91
CA TYR A 9 0.84 -9.42 -9.42
C TYR A 9 -0.35 -9.65 -8.51
N ILE A 10 -0.33 -9.02 -7.33
CA ILE A 10 -1.49 -8.92 -6.45
C ILE A 10 -2.18 -7.60 -6.77
N THR A 11 -3.44 -7.66 -7.17
CA THR A 11 -4.26 -6.48 -7.44
C THR A 11 -5.13 -6.18 -6.22
N PHE A 12 -5.20 -4.90 -5.87
CA PHE A 12 -6.06 -4.42 -4.78
C PHE A 12 -7.20 -3.60 -5.39
N GLU A 13 -8.43 -3.85 -4.92
CA GLU A 13 -9.60 -3.07 -5.34
C GLU A 13 -9.47 -1.62 -4.84
N MET A 14 -9.66 -0.64 -5.71
CA MET A 14 -9.68 0.78 -5.32
C MET A 14 -10.97 1.09 -4.58
N VAL A 15 -10.85 1.71 -3.40
CA VAL A 15 -11.97 2.15 -2.56
C VAL A 15 -12.23 3.64 -2.76
N SER A 16 -11.18 4.46 -2.69
CA SER A 16 -11.28 5.90 -2.91
C SER A 16 -9.96 6.50 -3.39
N PHE A 17 -10.07 7.63 -4.09
CA PHE A 17 -8.93 8.40 -4.56
C PHE A 17 -9.22 9.88 -4.38
N THR A 18 -8.31 10.58 -3.69
CA THR A 18 -8.31 12.03 -3.53
C THR A 18 -6.93 12.57 -3.90
N LYS A 19 -6.79 13.91 -3.88
CA LYS A 19 -5.51 14.57 -4.15
C LYS A 19 -4.38 14.07 -3.24
N ASP A 20 -4.69 13.84 -1.96
CA ASP A 20 -3.68 13.54 -0.93
C ASP A 20 -3.74 12.09 -0.44
N LYS A 21 -4.68 11.28 -0.95
CA LYS A 21 -4.90 9.90 -0.45
C LYS A 21 -5.33 8.94 -1.56
N ILE A 22 -4.69 7.78 -1.60
CA ILE A 22 -5.12 6.61 -2.37
C ILE A 22 -5.51 5.53 -1.37
N GLU A 23 -6.76 5.11 -1.41
CA GLU A 23 -7.26 4.03 -0.57
C GLU A 23 -7.64 2.84 -1.43
N LEU A 24 -6.90 1.76 -1.23
CA LEU A 24 -7.16 0.44 -1.79
C LEU A 24 -7.62 -0.48 -0.65
N LYS A 25 -8.28 -1.57 -1.00
CA LYS A 25 -8.78 -2.55 -0.04
C LYS A 25 -7.62 -3.19 0.73
N GLY A 26 -7.38 -2.70 1.94
CA GLY A 26 -6.29 -3.16 2.80
C GLY A 26 -4.95 -2.44 2.59
N LEU A 27 -4.87 -1.44 1.72
CA LEU A 27 -3.64 -0.66 1.52
C LEU A 27 -3.99 0.82 1.31
N VAL A 28 -3.41 1.69 2.13
CA VAL A 28 -3.66 3.13 2.07
C VAL A 28 -2.35 3.88 1.92
N PHE A 29 -2.30 4.77 0.94
CA PHE A 29 -1.24 5.76 0.78
C PHE A 29 -1.83 7.12 1.10
N GLU A 30 -1.23 7.86 2.04
CA GLU A 30 -1.69 9.18 2.44
C GLU A 30 -0.50 10.14 2.52
N GLN A 31 -0.55 11.21 1.73
CA GLN A 31 0.39 12.30 1.81
C GLN A 31 0.05 13.16 3.03
N LYS A 32 0.95 13.16 4.03
CA LYS A 32 0.79 13.96 5.24
C LYS A 32 1.34 15.38 5.05
N SER A 33 2.33 15.53 4.18
CA SER A 33 2.95 16.80 3.81
C SER A 33 3.72 16.67 2.49
N ASP A 34 4.27 17.77 1.98
CA ASP A 34 5.08 17.79 0.74
C ASP A 34 6.28 16.82 0.76
N SER A 35 6.76 16.48 1.95
CA SER A 35 7.93 15.63 2.17
C SER A 35 7.65 14.34 2.94
N GLN A 36 6.39 14.07 3.31
CA GLN A 36 6.02 12.89 4.10
C GLN A 36 4.81 12.16 3.54
N MET A 37 4.95 10.84 3.44
CA MET A 37 3.88 9.91 3.10
C MET A 37 3.74 8.86 4.19
N GLU A 38 2.50 8.52 4.53
CA GLU A 38 2.16 7.41 5.39
C GLU A 38 1.55 6.31 4.54
N ILE A 39 2.05 5.08 4.72
CA ILE A 39 1.54 3.89 4.07
C ILE A 39 1.00 2.97 5.16
N ARG A 40 -0.27 2.57 5.05
CA ARG A 40 -0.91 1.64 5.99
C ARG A 40 -1.30 0.38 5.24
N LEU A 41 -0.73 -0.75 5.64
CA LEU A 41 -1.04 -2.06 5.08
C LEU A 41 -1.80 -2.86 6.13
N ARG A 42 -3.04 -3.24 5.82
CA ARG A 42 -3.88 -4.11 6.65
C ARG A 42 -3.87 -5.51 6.06
N LEU A 43 -3.21 -6.42 6.75
CA LEU A 43 -3.14 -7.84 6.41
C LEU A 43 -4.13 -8.63 7.26
N LYS A 44 -4.84 -9.56 6.63
CA LYS A 44 -5.67 -10.55 7.33
C LYS A 44 -5.06 -11.92 7.09
N THR A 45 -4.63 -12.58 8.17
CA THR A 45 -4.08 -13.94 8.13
C THR A 45 -4.92 -14.81 9.06
N GLY A 46 -5.79 -15.63 8.47
CA GLY A 46 -6.82 -16.37 9.23
C GLY A 46 -7.78 -15.42 9.96
N ASP A 47 -7.92 -15.58 11.26
CA ASP A 47 -8.75 -14.72 12.12
C ASP A 47 -8.02 -13.47 12.64
N LYS A 48 -6.72 -13.35 12.41
CA LYS A 48 -5.92 -12.22 12.88
C LYS A 48 -5.87 -11.11 11.82
N ILE A 49 -6.11 -9.88 12.28
CA ILE A 49 -5.97 -8.67 11.47
C ILE A 49 -4.81 -7.86 12.04
N GLU A 50 -3.81 -7.59 11.21
CA GLU A 50 -2.65 -6.79 11.57
C GLU A 50 -2.58 -5.58 10.66
N THR A 51 -2.19 -4.43 11.22
CA THR A 51 -2.00 -3.20 10.45
C THR A 51 -0.58 -2.70 10.67
N GLU A 52 0.19 -2.69 9.60
CA GLU A 52 1.54 -2.14 9.59
C GLU A 52 1.49 -0.73 9.04
N THR A 53 2.16 0.19 9.72
CA THR A 53 2.25 1.60 9.30
C THR A 53 3.69 1.95 9.02
N PHE A 54 3.93 2.42 7.79
CA PHE A 54 5.23 2.87 7.31
C PHE A 54 5.17 4.38 7.11
N GLN A 55 6.22 5.06 7.53
CA GLN A 55 6.40 6.48 7.23
C GLN A 55 7.56 6.63 6.25
N MET A 56 7.27 7.16 5.08
CA MET A 56 8.27 7.50 4.08
C MET A 56 8.48 9.00 4.09
N LYS A 57 9.75 9.41 4.12
CA LYS A 57 10.14 10.78 3.86
C LYS A 57 10.75 10.86 2.47
N ARG A 58 10.44 11.93 1.74
CA ARG A 58 11.13 12.24 0.49
C ARG A 58 12.59 12.52 0.84
N ALA A 59 13.52 11.81 0.23
CA ALA A 59 14.93 12.20 0.29
C ALA A 59 15.07 13.49 -0.53
N ASN A 60 15.52 14.56 0.12
CA ASN A 60 15.90 15.82 -0.54
C ASN A 60 17.19 15.64 -1.34
#